data_AF-A0A971WXK9-F1
#
_entry.id   AF-A0A971WXK9-F1
#
_cell.length_a   1.000
_cell.length_b   1.000
_cell.length_c   1.000
_cell.angle_alpha   90.00
_cell.angle_beta   90.00
_cell.angle_gamma   90.00
#
_symmetry.space_group_name_H-M   'P 1'
#
loop_
_entity.id
_entity.type
_entity.pdbx_description
1 polymer ?
#
loop_
_entity_poly.entity_id
_entity_poly.type
_entity_poly.pdbx_seq_one_letter_code
_entity_poly.pdbx_strand_id
1 'polypeptide(L)'
;MVIKNGFWPRYCLEDVGWLGYPEFDFIAYPMVCFCDIPLSRVNEHVNFYGEFGIGLTKEWANSNKLTPILYVAPNNNIPKKFRDIVDFTHKIEGAAKEDAKQTVRYLLAHAKPTEGKMVISGEFIDKEFHQESEWHYVPKNVEIKDYLKRPEFEK
;
A
#
# COMPACT_ATOMS: atom_id res chain seq x y z
N MET A 1 14.94 -17.66 17.74
CA MET A 1 13.80 -16.74 17.46
C MET A 1 14.10 -16.00 16.16
N VAL A 2 13.26 -16.16 15.13
CA VAL A 2 13.53 -15.73 13.74
C VAL A 2 13.47 -14.20 13.56
N ILE A 3 12.90 -13.46 14.50
CA ILE A 3 12.80 -11.99 14.44
C ILE A 3 13.40 -11.40 15.71
N LYS A 4 14.58 -10.77 15.62
CA LYS A 4 15.24 -10.12 16.77
C LYS A 4 14.82 -8.67 16.99
N ASN A 5 14.38 -7.98 15.93
CA ASN A 5 14.15 -6.53 15.95
C ASN A 5 12.73 -6.13 15.52
N GLY A 6 11.77 -7.05 15.51
CA GLY A 6 10.42 -6.79 15.01
C GLY A 6 10.32 -6.59 13.49
N PHE A 7 9.23 -5.98 13.06
CA PHE A 7 8.92 -5.68 11.66
C PHE A 7 9.25 -4.22 11.34
N TRP A 8 10.02 -3.98 10.29
CA TRP A 8 10.46 -2.65 9.89
C TRP A 8 9.76 -2.23 8.61
N PRO A 9 9.17 -1.02 8.56
CA PRO A 9 8.60 -0.49 7.33
C PRO A 9 9.64 -0.45 6.21
N ARG A 10 9.24 -0.87 5.01
CA ARG A 10 10.01 -0.71 3.78
C ARG A 10 9.19 0.09 2.79
N TYR A 11 9.86 0.80 1.89
CA TYR A 11 9.16 1.40 0.76
C TYR A 11 8.67 0.27 -0.15
N CYS A 12 7.35 0.18 -0.32
CA CYS A 12 6.69 -0.81 -1.16
C CYS A 12 6.05 -0.07 -2.33
N LEU A 13 6.39 -0.46 -3.56
CA LEU A 13 5.92 0.17 -4.78
C LEU A 13 4.48 -0.30 -5.09
N GLU A 14 3.55 0.65 -5.11
CA GLU A 14 2.12 0.40 -5.30
C GLU A 14 1.62 0.99 -6.62
N ASP A 15 0.73 0.24 -7.28
CA ASP A 15 0.01 0.70 -8.48
C ASP A 15 -0.98 1.80 -8.08
N VAL A 16 -0.77 2.99 -8.62
CA VAL A 16 -1.66 4.15 -8.47
C VAL A 16 -2.25 4.61 -9.80
N GLY A 17 -2.01 3.87 -10.88
CA GLY A 17 -2.53 4.18 -12.22
C GLY A 17 -4.06 4.22 -12.24
N TRP A 18 -4.72 3.47 -11.35
CA TRP A 18 -6.17 3.49 -11.14
C TRP A 18 -6.73 4.86 -10.72
N LEU A 19 -5.90 5.80 -10.25
CA LEU A 19 -6.30 7.19 -10.00
C LEU A 19 -6.48 8.00 -11.30
N GLY A 20 -5.93 7.51 -12.41
CA GLY A 20 -6.07 8.10 -13.74
C GLY A 20 -5.21 9.34 -13.98
N TYR A 21 -4.10 9.49 -13.26
CA TYR A 21 -3.09 10.50 -13.56
C TYR A 21 -2.07 9.95 -14.56
N PRO A 22 -1.97 10.46 -15.80
CA PRO A 22 -1.11 9.87 -16.83
C PRO A 22 0.39 9.85 -16.51
N GLU A 23 0.83 10.70 -15.58
CA GLU A 23 2.24 10.81 -15.16
C GLU A 23 2.61 9.87 -14.00
N PHE A 24 1.63 9.21 -13.39
CA PHE A 24 1.80 8.44 -12.16
C PHE A 24 1.17 7.06 -12.27
N ASP A 25 2.00 6.08 -12.62
CA ASP A 25 1.59 4.67 -12.62
C ASP A 25 1.89 4.00 -11.27
N PHE A 26 2.99 4.40 -10.62
CA PHE A 26 3.45 3.79 -9.37
C PHE A 26 3.99 4.80 -8.36
N ILE A 27 3.72 4.56 -7.08
CA ILE A 27 4.23 5.32 -5.94
C ILE A 27 4.65 4.35 -4.84
N ALA A 28 5.80 4.59 -4.21
CA ALA A 28 6.24 3.75 -3.10
C ALA A 28 5.88 4.37 -1.75
N TYR A 29 5.26 3.58 -0.86
CA TYR A 29 4.88 4.00 0.50
C TYR A 29 5.70 3.26 1.55
N PRO A 30 6.12 3.91 2.66
CA PRO A 30 6.83 3.23 3.74
C PRO A 30 5.82 2.42 4.55
N MET A 31 5.84 1.09 4.46
CA MET A 31 4.84 0.28 5.15
C MET A 31 5.35 -1.10 5.55
N VAL A 32 4.62 -1.70 6.49
CA VAL A 32 4.67 -3.13 6.77
C VAL A 32 3.37 -3.75 6.27
N CYS A 33 3.48 -4.74 5.38
CA CYS A 33 2.35 -5.45 4.81
C CYS A 33 2.25 -6.85 5.39
N PHE A 34 1.04 -7.26 5.74
CA PHE A 34 0.67 -8.63 6.11
C PHE A 34 -0.53 -9.07 5.28
N CYS A 35 -0.87 -10.35 5.32
CA CYS A 35 -2.02 -10.92 4.64
C CYS A 35 -2.88 -11.74 5.61
N ASP A 36 -4.20 -11.67 5.46
CA ASP A 36 -5.19 -12.50 6.17
C ASP A 36 -5.70 -13.61 5.25
N ILE A 37 -4.79 -14.45 4.76
CA ILE A 37 -5.13 -15.55 3.84
C ILE A 37 -5.45 -16.84 4.61
N PRO A 38 -6.44 -17.64 4.15
CA PRO A 38 -6.71 -18.96 4.71
C PRO A 38 -5.49 -19.88 4.60
N LEU A 39 -5.29 -20.75 5.60
CA LEU A 39 -4.18 -21.72 5.62
C LEU A 39 -4.12 -22.60 4.36
N SER A 40 -5.27 -22.90 3.75
CA SER A 40 -5.34 -23.67 2.51
C SER A 40 -4.68 -22.98 1.30
N ARG A 41 -4.51 -21.66 1.33
CA ARG A 41 -3.85 -20.85 0.29
C ARG A 41 -2.41 -20.46 0.63
N VAL A 42 -1.92 -20.83 1.81
CA VAL A 42 -0.58 -20.46 2.26
C VAL A 42 0.50 -21.05 1.36
N ASN A 43 0.35 -22.29 0.88
CA ASN A 43 1.35 -22.91 0.00
C ASN A 43 1.57 -22.12 -1.30
N GLU A 44 0.50 -21.64 -1.94
CA GLU A 44 0.59 -20.80 -3.14
C GLU A 44 1.27 -19.47 -2.83
N HIS A 45 0.89 -18.84 -1.72
CA HIS A 45 1.43 -17.55 -1.30
C HIS A 45 2.92 -17.63 -0.90
N VAL A 46 3.31 -18.68 -0.17
CA VAL A 46 4.70 -18.97 0.19
C VAL A 46 5.51 -19.20 -1.09
N ASN A 47 5.07 -20.07 -2.00
CA ASN A 47 5.76 -20.29 -3.28
C ASN A 47 6.01 -19.00 -4.09
N PHE A 48 5.15 -17.98 -3.93
CA PHE A 48 5.29 -16.70 -4.59
C PHE A 48 6.17 -15.69 -3.83
N TYR A 49 6.07 -15.64 -2.49
CA TYR A 49 6.67 -14.58 -1.66
C TYR A 49 7.86 -15.01 -0.80
N GLY A 50 8.10 -16.29 -0.53
CA GLY A 50 9.23 -16.76 0.27
C GLY A 50 9.06 -18.16 0.87
N GLU A 51 10.05 -18.67 1.59
CA GLU A 51 10.08 -20.08 2.02
C GLU A 51 9.38 -20.35 3.36
N PHE A 52 8.97 -19.30 4.09
CA PHE A 52 8.38 -19.40 5.42
C PHE A 52 7.33 -18.32 5.66
N GLY A 53 6.40 -18.60 6.58
CA GLY A 53 5.36 -17.66 7.02
C GLY A 53 5.41 -17.43 8.53
N ILE A 54 4.94 -16.26 8.97
CA ILE A 54 4.76 -15.92 10.39
C ILE A 54 3.27 -15.70 10.63
N GLY A 55 2.67 -16.52 11.48
CA GLY A 55 1.28 -16.36 11.90
C GLY A 55 1.16 -15.40 13.09
N LEU A 56 0.27 -14.42 12.99
CA LEU A 56 -0.04 -13.45 14.04
C LEU A 56 -1.56 -13.38 14.25
N THR A 57 -2.01 -13.02 15.45
CA THR A 57 -3.44 -12.90 15.71
C THR A 57 -3.98 -11.55 15.23
N LYS A 58 -5.28 -11.49 14.91
CA LYS A 58 -5.94 -10.22 14.52
C LYS A 58 -5.92 -9.21 15.67
N GLU A 59 -5.99 -9.67 16.91
CA GLU A 59 -5.86 -8.83 18.10
C GLU A 59 -4.48 -8.20 18.19
N TRP A 60 -3.41 -8.96 17.89
CA TRP A 60 -2.06 -8.42 17.81
C TRP A 60 -1.97 -7.38 16.67
N ALA A 61 -2.51 -7.69 15.49
CA ALA A 61 -2.50 -6.77 14.36
C ALA A 61 -3.20 -5.44 14.71
N ASN A 62 -4.42 -5.51 15.23
CA ASN A 62 -5.19 -4.34 15.69
C ASN A 62 -4.44 -3.54 16.78
N SER A 63 -3.84 -4.22 17.75
CA SER A 63 -3.06 -3.57 18.81
C SER A 63 -1.81 -2.85 18.29
N ASN A 64 -1.30 -3.26 17.13
CA ASN A 64 -0.16 -2.65 16.44
C ASN A 64 -0.56 -1.72 15.30
N LYS A 65 -1.83 -1.28 15.25
CA LYS A 65 -2.36 -0.32 14.26
C LYS A 65 -2.30 -0.81 12.81
N LEU A 66 -2.24 -2.13 12.62
CA LEU A 66 -2.50 -2.73 11.32
C LEU A 66 -4.00 -2.69 11.04
N THR A 67 -4.36 -2.44 9.80
CA THR A 67 -5.76 -2.45 9.34
C THR A 67 -5.86 -3.13 7.98
N PRO A 68 -6.95 -3.84 7.68
CA PRO A 68 -7.22 -4.27 6.31
C PRO A 68 -7.28 -3.05 5.39
N ILE A 69 -6.76 -3.20 4.18
CA ILE A 69 -6.79 -2.13 3.18
C ILE A 69 -8.14 -2.05 2.48
N LEU A 70 -8.42 -0.89 1.88
CA LEU A 70 -9.57 -0.69 1.01
C LEU A 70 -9.24 -1.16 -0.41
N TYR A 71 -9.88 -2.26 -0.83
CA TYR A 71 -9.87 -2.66 -2.23
C TYR A 71 -10.92 -1.87 -3.02
N VAL A 72 -10.50 -1.32 -4.15
CA VAL A 72 -11.34 -0.47 -5.01
C VAL A 72 -11.52 -1.13 -6.36
N ALA A 73 -12.74 -1.55 -6.69
CA ALA A 73 -13.00 -2.05 -8.04
C ALA A 73 -12.83 -0.89 -9.07
N PRO A 74 -12.23 -1.14 -10.25
CA PRO A 74 -11.92 -0.07 -11.21
C PRO A 74 -13.20 0.58 -11.79
N ASN A 75 -14.26 -0.20 -11.97
CA ASN A 75 -15.53 0.25 -12.57
C ASN A 75 -16.52 0.80 -11.53
N ASN A 76 -16.09 1.78 -10.71
CA ASN A 76 -17.00 2.53 -9.85
C ASN A 76 -16.52 3.99 -9.65
N ASN A 77 -17.25 4.76 -8.84
CA ASN A 77 -16.95 6.19 -8.64
C ASN A 77 -15.85 6.47 -7.59
N ILE A 78 -15.39 5.49 -6.82
CA ILE A 78 -14.39 5.66 -5.75
C ILE A 78 -13.03 6.11 -6.29
N PRO A 79 -12.46 5.54 -7.39
CA PRO A 79 -11.24 6.06 -8.00
C PRO A 79 -11.33 7.55 -8.33
N LYS A 80 -12.45 7.97 -8.92
CA LYS A 80 -12.73 9.38 -9.21
C LYS A 80 -12.80 10.21 -7.93
N LYS A 81 -13.37 9.70 -6.84
CA LYS A 81 -13.44 10.43 -5.56
C LYS A 81 -12.07 10.58 -4.91
N PHE A 82 -11.21 9.56 -4.97
CA PHE A 82 -9.82 9.71 -4.55
C PHE A 82 -9.10 10.79 -5.36
N ARG A 83 -9.28 10.79 -6.69
CA ARG A 83 -8.74 11.84 -7.56
C ARG A 83 -9.27 13.23 -7.20
N ASP A 84 -10.59 13.38 -7.03
CA ASP A 84 -11.21 14.64 -6.64
C ASP A 84 -10.59 15.17 -5.32
N ILE A 85 -10.38 14.29 -4.34
CA ILE A 85 -9.76 14.63 -3.06
C ILE A 85 -8.31 15.10 -3.25
N VAL A 86 -7.50 14.39 -4.03
CA VAL A 86 -6.13 14.81 -4.37
C VAL A 86 -6.15 16.19 -5.04
N ASP A 87 -7.01 16.39 -6.05
CA ASP A 87 -7.15 17.66 -6.77
C ASP A 87 -7.59 18.80 -5.84
N PHE A 88 -8.44 18.53 -4.85
CA PHE A 88 -8.81 19.52 -3.84
C PHE A 88 -7.62 19.94 -2.97
N THR A 89 -6.70 19.03 -2.63
CA THR A 89 -5.49 19.41 -1.89
C THR A 89 -4.64 20.43 -2.63
N HIS A 90 -4.65 20.41 -3.97
CA HIS A 90 -3.91 21.38 -4.78
C HIS A 90 -4.50 22.79 -4.72
N LYS A 91 -5.79 22.92 -4.37
CA LYS A 91 -6.49 24.20 -4.22
C LYS A 91 -6.33 24.82 -2.83
N ILE A 92 -5.80 24.07 -1.86
CA ILE A 92 -5.48 24.57 -0.53
C ILE A 92 -4.19 25.40 -0.60
N GLU A 93 -4.16 26.49 0.17
CA GLU A 93 -3.03 27.42 0.30
C GLU A 93 -2.44 27.39 1.72
N GLY A 94 -1.19 27.86 1.83
CA GLY A 94 -0.48 27.94 3.11
C GLY A 94 -0.10 26.57 3.69
N ALA A 95 0.17 26.55 5.00
CA ALA A 95 0.67 25.37 5.72
C ALA A 95 -0.29 24.17 5.65
N ALA A 96 -1.62 24.41 5.61
CA ALA A 96 -2.64 23.36 5.56
C ALA A 96 -2.58 22.51 4.28
N LYS A 97 -1.94 23.01 3.22
CA LYS A 97 -1.81 22.28 1.95
C LYS A 97 -1.04 20.97 2.13
N GLU A 98 0.08 21.01 2.85
CA GLU A 98 0.91 19.82 3.00
C GLU A 98 0.23 18.81 3.92
N ASP A 99 -0.36 19.25 5.03
CA ASP A 99 -1.16 18.38 5.92
C ASP A 99 -2.29 17.67 5.18
N ALA A 100 -2.99 18.38 4.28
CA ALA A 100 -4.02 17.79 3.45
C ALA A 100 -3.45 16.71 2.50
N LYS A 101 -2.33 17.00 1.84
CA LYS A 101 -1.66 16.01 0.97
C LYS A 101 -1.18 14.79 1.75
N GLN A 102 -0.57 14.98 2.91
CA GLN A 102 -0.14 13.90 3.79
C GLN A 102 -1.31 13.02 4.21
N THR A 103 -2.44 13.64 4.57
CA THR A 103 -3.68 12.91 4.91
C THR A 103 -4.16 12.03 3.77
N VAL A 104 -4.22 12.58 2.55
CA VAL A 104 -4.69 11.83 1.37
C VAL A 104 -3.71 10.72 0.99
N ARG A 105 -2.40 10.97 1.05
CA ARG A 105 -1.36 9.94 0.83
C ARG A 105 -1.46 8.82 1.84
N TYR A 106 -1.72 9.14 3.11
CA TYR A 106 -1.91 8.12 4.15
C TYR A 106 -3.13 7.22 3.84
N LEU A 107 -4.22 7.79 3.31
CA LEU A 107 -5.38 7.00 2.86
C LEU A 107 -5.03 6.14 1.63
N LEU A 108 -4.31 6.69 0.66
CA LEU A 108 -3.88 5.96 -0.54
C LEU A 108 -2.92 4.81 -0.20
N ALA A 109 -2.06 4.97 0.80
CA ALA A 109 -1.20 3.89 1.31
C ALA A 109 -2.00 2.72 1.94
N HIS A 110 -3.30 2.90 2.19
CA HIS A 110 -4.22 1.86 2.66
C HIS A 110 -5.32 1.55 1.62
N ALA A 111 -5.08 1.84 0.34
CA ALA A 111 -6.02 1.53 -0.74
C ALA A 111 -5.28 0.94 -1.94
N LYS A 112 -5.90 -0.06 -2.58
CA LYS A 112 -5.41 -0.67 -3.81
C LYS A 112 -6.57 -0.95 -4.75
N PRO A 113 -6.35 -1.02 -6.07
CA PRO A 113 -7.37 -1.53 -6.95
C PRO A 113 -7.59 -3.03 -6.67
N THR A 114 -8.76 -3.59 -7.01
CA THR A 114 -9.00 -5.04 -6.84
C THR A 114 -8.07 -5.90 -7.69
N GLU A 115 -7.64 -5.35 -8.82
CA GLU A 115 -6.69 -5.95 -9.77
C GLU A 115 -5.81 -4.84 -10.34
N GLY A 116 -4.59 -5.17 -10.74
CA GLY A 116 -3.67 -4.21 -11.34
C GLY A 116 -2.32 -4.84 -11.64
N LYS A 117 -1.29 -4.00 -11.75
CA LYS A 117 0.06 -4.45 -12.10
C LYS A 117 0.98 -4.41 -10.90
N MET A 118 1.82 -5.42 -10.77
CA MET A 118 2.92 -5.41 -9.81
C MET A 118 4.25 -5.68 -10.51
N VAL A 119 5.33 -5.17 -9.93
CA VAL A 119 6.68 -5.37 -10.45
C VAL A 119 7.38 -6.46 -9.64
N ILE A 120 7.76 -7.56 -10.30
CA ILE A 120 8.56 -8.63 -9.70
C ILE A 120 9.81 -8.82 -10.54
N SER A 121 10.98 -8.69 -9.92
CA SER A 121 12.28 -8.84 -10.60
C SER A 121 12.43 -7.98 -11.86
N GLY A 122 11.80 -6.80 -11.88
CA GLY A 122 11.80 -5.87 -13.01
C GLY A 122 10.71 -6.10 -14.06
N GLU A 123 9.96 -7.20 -13.97
CA GLU A 123 8.89 -7.55 -14.91
C GLU A 123 7.52 -7.14 -14.36
N PHE A 124 6.64 -6.70 -15.27
CA PHE A 124 5.24 -6.43 -14.93
C PHE A 124 4.42 -7.71 -15.01
N ILE A 125 3.66 -7.97 -13.96
CA ILE A 125 2.68 -9.05 -13.94
C ILE A 125 1.32 -8.48 -13.54
N ASP A 126 0.28 -9.02 -14.16
CA ASP A 126 -1.10 -8.76 -13.74
C ASP A 126 -1.41 -9.56 -12.48
N LYS A 127 -2.10 -8.93 -11.53
CA LYS A 127 -2.38 -9.49 -10.21
C LYS A 127 -3.77 -9.15 -9.73
N GLU A 128 -4.48 -10.13 -9.19
CA GLU A 128 -5.73 -9.94 -8.47
C GLU A 128 -5.44 -9.63 -6.98
N PHE A 129 -5.19 -8.36 -6.67
CA PHE A 129 -4.80 -7.91 -5.32
C PHE A 129 -5.82 -8.24 -4.24
N HIS A 130 -7.12 -8.30 -4.57
CA HIS A 130 -8.15 -8.64 -3.59
C HIS A 130 -7.87 -10.00 -2.92
N GLN A 131 -7.29 -10.96 -3.63
CA GLN A 131 -7.03 -12.28 -3.06
C GLN A 131 -5.94 -12.28 -1.98
N GLU A 132 -5.14 -11.22 -1.90
CA GLU A 132 -4.06 -11.10 -0.92
C GLU A 132 -4.55 -10.74 0.47
N SER A 133 -5.78 -10.20 0.60
CA SER A 133 -6.39 -9.85 1.89
C SER A 133 -5.42 -9.06 2.78
N GLU A 134 -4.82 -8.02 2.20
CA GLU A 134 -3.70 -7.27 2.78
C GLU A 134 -4.11 -6.41 3.96
N TRP A 135 -3.18 -6.32 4.91
CA TRP A 135 -3.23 -5.47 6.08
C TRP A 135 -1.98 -4.61 6.10
N HIS A 136 -2.15 -3.30 6.20
CA HIS A 136 -1.06 -2.35 6.20
C HIS A 136 -0.89 -1.69 7.56
N TYR A 137 0.37 -1.44 7.88
CA TYR A 137 0.79 -0.43 8.84
C TYR A 137 1.69 0.57 8.14
N VAL A 138 1.34 1.86 8.24
CA VAL A 138 2.12 2.99 7.69
C VAL A 138 2.60 3.85 8.86
N PRO A 139 3.92 4.01 9.07
CA PRO A 139 4.44 4.84 10.15
C PRO A 139 4.19 6.33 9.86
N LYS A 140 3.97 7.10 10.92
CA LYS A 140 4.01 8.57 10.86
C LYS A 140 5.26 9.03 11.58
N ASN A 141 6.26 9.48 10.84
CA ASN A 141 7.53 9.97 11.39
C ASN A 141 8.06 11.09 10.49
N VAL A 142 8.46 12.21 11.09
CA VAL A 142 9.01 13.39 10.40
C VAL A 142 10.32 13.12 9.65
N GLU A 143 11.04 12.07 10.03
CA GLU A 143 12.30 11.66 9.39
C GLU A 143 12.08 10.73 8.17
N ILE A 144 10.85 10.24 7.97
CA ILE A 144 10.49 9.31 6.90
C ILE A 144 9.62 10.06 5.89
N LYS A 145 10.01 10.07 4.62
CA LYS A 145 9.15 10.61 3.56
C LYS A 145 7.90 9.74 3.43
N ASP A 146 6.73 10.37 3.39
CA ASP A 146 5.45 9.64 3.27
C ASP A 146 5.34 8.81 1.98
N TYR A 147 6.11 9.17 0.95
CA TYR A 147 6.18 8.44 -0.30
C TYR A 147 7.48 8.73 -1.07
N LEU A 148 7.79 7.86 -2.03
CA LEU A 148 8.79 8.08 -3.06
C LEU A 148 8.14 7.93 -4.43
N LYS A 149 8.54 8.77 -5.39
CA LYS A 149 8.22 8.52 -6.80
C LYS A 149 9.02 7.31 -7.28
N ARG A 150 8.50 6.58 -8.26
CA ARG A 150 9.17 5.40 -8.83
C ARG A 150 10.67 5.61 -9.16
N PRO A 151 11.10 6.69 -9.84
CA PRO A 151 12.53 6.92 -10.11
C PRO A 151 13.38 7.23 -8.86
N GLU A 152 12.76 7.63 -7.74
CA GLU A 152 13.47 7.78 -6.46
C GLU A 152 13.58 6.44 -5.73
N PHE A 153 12.61 5.54 -5.92
CA PHE A 153 12.57 4.21 -5.32
C PHE A 153 13.52 3.21 -6.01
N GLU A 154 13.67 3.31 -7.33
CA GLU A 154 14.50 2.39 -8.13
C GLU A 154 16.01 2.73 -8.15
N LYS A 155 16.42 3.78 -7.42
CA LYS A 155 17.84 4.18 -7.27
C LYS A 155 18.52 3.37 -6.19
#